data_AF-A0AAT9IF64-F1
#
_entry.id   AF-A0AAT9IF64-F1
#
_cell.length_a   1.000
_cell.length_b   1.000
_cell.length_c   1.000
_cell.angle_alpha   90.00
_cell.angle_beta   90.00
_cell.angle_gamma   90.00
#
_symmetry.space_group_name_H-M   'P 1'
#
loop_
_entity.id
_entity.type
_entity.pdbx_description
1 polymer ?
#
loop_
_entity_poly.entity_id
_entity_poly.type
_entity_poly.pdbx_seq_one_letter_code
_entity_poly.pdbx_strand_id
1 'polypeptide(L)' 'MSVIILLLGASLTVAAGFLAAFIWSVKNGQFEDDFSPAHRILFEDKKDNDQD' A
#
# COMPACT_ATOMS: atom_id res chain seq x y z
N MET A 1 -23.89 30.82 1.95
CA MET A 1 -22.79 30.99 2.93
C MET A 1 -22.65 29.80 3.86
N SER A 2 -23.70 29.38 4.59
CA SER A 2 -23.65 28.22 5.51
C SER A 2 -23.22 26.90 4.84
N VAL A 3 -23.73 26.60 3.63
CA VAL A 3 -23.39 25.37 2.90
C VAL A 3 -21.90 25.28 2.54
N ILE A 4 -21.25 26.41 2.23
CA ILE A 4 -19.82 26.44 1.88
C ILE A 4 -18.97 26.01 3.07
N ILE A 5 -19.31 26.46 4.28
CA ILE A 5 -18.60 26.09 5.50
C ILE A 5 -18.76 24.59 5.79
N LEU A 6 -19.97 24.04 5.58
CA LEU A 6 -20.22 22.61 5.74
C LEU A 6 -19.42 21.77 4.74
N LEU A 7 -19.42 22.17 3.46
CA LEU A 7 -18.66 21.49 2.40
C LEU A 7 -17.14 21.57 2.62
N LEU A 8 -16.65 22.70 3.14
CA LEU A 8 -15.24 22.88 3.48
C LEU A 8 -14.84 21.97 4.65
N GLY A 9 -15.66 21.90 5.69
CA GLY A 9 -15.44 20.97 6.80
C GLY A 9 -15.43 19.52 6.33
N ALA A 10 -16.45 19.13 5.55
CA ALA A 10 -16.56 17.77 5.02
C ALA A 10 -15.38 17.38 4.12
N SER A 11 -14.95 18.25 3.20
CA SER A 11 -13.82 17.96 2.32
C SER A 11 -12.50 17.86 3.08
N LEU A 12 -12.30 18.70 4.11
CA LEU A 12 -11.13 18.64 4.96
C LEU A 12 -11.08 17.36 5.79
N THR A 13 -12.21 16.92 6.35
CA THR A 13 -12.30 15.65 7.08
C THR A 13 -12.00 14.46 6.17
N VAL A 14 -12.55 14.43 4.96
CA VAL A 14 -12.26 13.38 3.98
C VAL A 14 -10.79 13.37 3.59
N ALA A 15 -10.21 14.54 3.26
CA ALA A 15 -8.81 14.65 2.90
C ALA A 15 -7.87 14.20 4.03
N ALA A 16 -8.13 14.62 5.27
CA ALA A 16 -7.37 14.19 6.43
C ALA A 16 -7.50 12.68 6.69
N GLY A 17 -8.71 12.13 6.54
CA GLY A 17 -8.95 10.69 6.66
C GLY A 17 -8.17 9.87 5.63
N PHE A 18 -8.20 10.30 4.36
CA PHE A 18 -7.41 9.68 3.30
C PHE A 18 -5.91 9.78 3.56
N LEU A 19 -5.42 10.94 4.00
CA LEU A 19 -4.01 11.12 4.32
C LEU A 19 -3.56 10.21 5.49
N ALA A 20 -4.36 10.11 6.55
CA ALA A 20 -4.07 9.24 7.68
C ALA A 20 -4.05 7.75 7.27
N ALA A 21 -5.05 7.33 6.49
CA ALA A 21 -5.10 5.97 5.94
C ALA A 21 -3.90 5.67 5.04
N PHE A 22 -3.51 6.63 4.18
CA PHE A 22 -2.34 6.51 3.31
C PHE A 22 -1.04 6.32 4.12
N ILE A 23 -0.81 7.16 5.13
CA ILE A 23 0.37 7.06 6.01
C ILE A 23 0.38 5.71 6.74
N TRP A 24 -0.77 5.26 7.24
CA TRP A 24 -0.90 3.96 7.88
C TRP A 24 -0.57 2.81 6.90
N SER A 25 -1.08 2.87 5.67
CA SER A 25 -0.83 1.87 4.62
C SER A 25 0.66 1.76 4.25
N VAL A 26 1.32 2.91 4.06
CA VAL A 26 2.77 2.97 3.77
C VAL A 26 3.57 2.39 4.94
N LYS A 27 3.22 2.75 6.18
CA LYS A 27 3.90 2.24 7.38
C LYS A 27 3.66 0.75 7.60
N ASN A 28 2.53 0.20 7.15
CA ASN A 28 2.19 -1.21 7.30
C ASN A 28 2.92 -2.12 6.29
N GLY A 29 3.92 -1.61 5.58
CA GLY A 29 4.77 -2.43 4.72
C GLY A 29 4.06 -2.98 3.48
N GLN A 30 2.96 -2.36 3.02
CA GLN A 30 2.25 -2.80 1.81
C GLN A 30 3.17 -2.85 0.56
N PHE A 31 4.24 -2.04 0.57
CA PHE A 31 5.24 -1.98 -0.50
C PHE A 31 6.45 -2.89 -0.26
N GLU A 32 6.47 -3.70 0.80
CA GLU A 32 7.58 -4.62 1.10
C GLU A 32 7.50 -5.92 0.27
N ASP A 33 6.39 -6.18 -0.43
CA ASP A 33 6.26 -7.29 -1.38
C ASP A 33 6.93 -6.92 -2.73
N ASP A 34 8.23 -6.61 -2.67
CA ASP A 34 9.06 -6.28 -3.83
C ASP A 34 9.37 -7.52 -4.69
N PHE A 35 9.18 -8.73 -4.15
CA PHE A 35 9.46 -9.99 -4.83
C PHE A 35 8.16 -10.58 -5.37
N SER A 36 7.88 -10.25 -6.64
CA SER A 36 6.76 -10.85 -7.35
C SER A 36 6.78 -12.38 -7.24
N PRO A 37 5.62 -13.04 -7.04
CA PRO A 37 5.52 -14.50 -6.97
C PRO A 37 6.19 -15.23 -8.15
N ALA A 38 6.23 -14.58 -9.32
CA ALA A 38 6.89 -15.11 -10.52
C ALA A 38 8.41 -15.26 -10.36
N HIS A 39 9.10 -14.32 -9.69
CA HIS A 39 10.53 -14.41 -9.45
C HIS A 39 10.86 -15.57 -8.50
N ARG A 40 10.01 -15.76 -7.48
CA ARG A 40 10.11 -16.88 -6.54
C ARG A 40 10.05 -18.23 -7.26
N ILE A 41 9.01 -18.42 -8.09
CA ILE A 41 8.78 -19.70 -8.77
C ILE A 41 9.85 -19.99 -9.84
N LEU A 42 10.35 -18.97 -10.56
CA LEU A 42 11.31 -19.19 -11.64
C LEU A 42 12.76 -19.45 -11.15
N PHE A 43 13.13 -18.91 -9.98
CA PHE A 43 14.53 -18.95 -9.52
C PHE A 43 14.74 -19.74 -8.21
N GLU A 44 13.70 -20.00 -7.40
CA GLU A 44 13.84 -20.87 -6.22
C GLU A 44 13.83 -22.36 -6.60
N ASP A 45 12.99 -22.80 -7.55
CA ASP A 45 12.93 -24.20 -8.00
C ASP A 45 14.22 -24.69 -8.67
N LYS A 46 15.07 -23.79 -9.17
CA LYS A 46 16.34 -24.17 -9.81
C LYS A 46 17.45 -24.49 -8.79
N LYS A 47 17.42 -23.91 -7.58
CA LYS A 47 18.52 -24.08 -6.61
C LYS A 47 18.58 -25.47 -5.97
N ASP A 48 17.46 -26.17 -5.89
CA ASP A 48 17.38 -27.50 -5.25
C ASP A 48 17.85 -28.64 -6.18
N ASN A 49 17.91 -28.40 -7.49
CA ASN A 49 18.26 -29.43 -8.49
C ASN A 49 19.76 -29.45 -8.88
N ASP A 50 20.58 -28.55 -8.33
CA ASP A 50 22.03 -28.46 -8.61
C ASP A 50 22.89 -28.91 -7.39
N GLN A 51 22.29 -29.51 -6.34
CA GLN A 51 22.97 -29.99 -5.13
C GLN A 51 23.14 -31.52 -5.00
N ASP A 52 22.77 -32.28 -6.04
CA ASP A 52 23.10 -33.72 -6.18
C ASP A 52 24.13 -33.96 -7.30
#